data_AF-A0ABD1QYH1-F1
#
_entry.id   AF-A0ABD1QYH1-F1
#
_cell.length_a   1.000
_cell.length_b   1.000
_cell.length_c   1.000
_cell.angle_alpha   90.00
_cell.angle_beta   90.00
_cell.angle_gamma   90.00
#
_symmetry.space_group_name_H-M   'P 1'
#
loop_
_entity.id
_entity.type
_entity.pdbx_description
1 polymer ?
#
loop_
_entity_poly.entity_id
_entity_poly.type
_entity_poly.pdbx_seq_one_letter_code
_entity_poly.pdbx_strand_id
1 'polypeptide(L)'
;MLDTGIWPERPSFFDEGLSQVPSKWKGTCVVTPDLPATTCNKKIIGARAFYLGYQASRAKPMEESNESKSSRDTEGHGTHTASIIAGSRVANTSLFGYAKEEKSAINAGKSEYSVLT
;
A
#
# COMPACT_ATOMS: atom_id res chain seq x y z
N MET A 1 1.89 -0.37 8.21
CA MET A 1 2.62 -1.63 7.94
C MET A 1 3.98 -1.25 7.36
N LEU A 2 5.04 -1.92 7.81
CA LEU A 2 6.42 -1.76 7.33
C LEU A 2 6.69 -2.89 6.35
N ASP A 3 6.85 -2.61 5.06
CA ASP A 3 6.96 -3.64 4.02
C ASP A 3 7.57 -3.07 2.73
N THR A 4 7.60 -3.83 1.63
CA THR A 4 8.26 -3.45 0.37
C THR A 4 7.54 -2.34 -0.41
N GLY A 5 6.30 -1.98 -0.04
CA GLY A 5 5.51 -1.12 -0.89
C GLY A 5 4.01 -1.23 -0.71
N ILE A 6 3.31 -0.47 -1.53
CA ILE A 6 1.94 -0.81 -1.94
C ILE A 6 1.70 -0.57 -3.44
N TRP A 7 0.82 -1.39 -4.02
CA TRP A 7 0.20 -1.17 -5.33
C TRP A 7 -1.23 -0.62 -5.17
N PRO A 8 -1.38 0.70 -5.04
CA PRO A 8 -2.62 1.36 -4.59
C PRO A 8 -3.82 1.17 -5.52
N GLU A 9 -3.58 0.91 -6.81
CA GLU A 9 -4.62 0.72 -7.82
C GLU A 9 -5.26 -0.68 -7.77
N ARG A 10 -4.89 -1.54 -6.80
CA ARG A 10 -5.55 -2.85 -6.62
C ARG A 10 -6.94 -2.66 -5.99
N PRO A 11 -7.96 -3.45 -6.42
CA PRO A 11 -9.31 -3.37 -5.86
C PRO A 11 -9.39 -3.54 -4.33
N SER A 12 -8.44 -4.28 -3.74
CA SER A 12 -8.33 -4.43 -2.29
C SER A 12 -8.11 -3.09 -1.56
N PHE A 13 -7.77 -2.02 -2.26
CA PHE A 13 -7.45 -0.73 -1.69
C PHE A 13 -8.38 0.40 -2.12
N PHE A 14 -9.48 0.05 -2.79
CA PHE A 14 -10.53 1.03 -3.04
C PHE A 14 -11.27 1.37 -1.74
N ASP A 15 -11.83 2.58 -1.71
CA ASP A 15 -12.30 3.24 -0.50
C ASP A 15 -13.81 3.51 -0.49
N GLU A 16 -14.57 2.81 -1.34
CA GLU A 16 -16.02 2.89 -1.37
C GLU A 16 -16.60 2.48 -0.02
N GLY A 17 -17.58 3.24 0.46
CA GLY A 17 -18.22 3.00 1.74
C GLY A 17 -17.38 3.40 2.97
N LEU A 18 -16.13 3.84 2.82
CA LEU A 18 -15.33 4.33 3.94
C LEU A 18 -15.67 5.78 4.30
N SER A 19 -15.63 6.07 5.59
CA SER A 19 -15.71 7.43 6.14
C SER A 19 -14.47 8.26 5.82
N GLN A 20 -14.54 9.57 6.03
CA GLN A 20 -13.37 10.44 5.91
C GLN A 20 -12.27 10.03 6.89
N VAL A 21 -11.02 10.30 6.49
CA VAL A 21 -9.84 10.06 7.32
C VAL A 21 -9.98 10.79 8.66
N PRO A 22 -9.76 10.12 9.81
CA PRO A 22 -9.91 10.73 11.12
C PRO A 22 -9.01 11.97 11.29
N SER A 23 -9.55 13.07 11.82
CA SER A 23 -8.81 14.33 12.03
C SER A 23 -7.59 14.21 12.96
N LYS A 24 -7.59 13.18 13.82
CA LYS A 24 -6.46 12.81 14.68
C LYS A 24 -5.30 12.19 13.93
N TRP A 25 -5.51 11.67 12.71
CA TRP A 25 -4.44 11.14 11.87
C TRP A 25 -3.53 12.28 11.42
N LYS A 26 -2.21 12.09 11.61
CA LYS A 26 -1.16 13.08 11.26
C LYS A 26 -0.13 12.53 10.28
N GLY A 27 -0.38 11.36 9.70
CA GLY A 27 0.48 10.80 8.67
C GLY A 27 0.38 11.61 7.37
N THR A 28 1.28 11.33 6.44
CA THR A 28 1.33 11.98 5.13
C THR A 28 1.35 10.95 4.02
N CYS A 29 0.83 11.32 2.86
CA CYS A 29 1.14 10.67 1.60
C CYS A 29 2.33 11.41 0.98
N VAL A 30 3.49 10.76 0.91
CA VAL A 30 4.67 11.33 0.26
C VAL A 30 4.49 11.17 -1.25
N VAL A 31 4.44 12.31 -1.95
CA VAL A 31 4.28 12.35 -3.40
C VAL A 31 5.62 12.05 -4.06
N THR A 32 5.61 11.13 -5.03
CA THR A 32 6.74 10.79 -5.91
C THR A 32 6.25 10.72 -7.36
N PRO A 33 7.15 10.69 -8.37
CA PRO A 33 6.75 10.66 -9.77
C PRO A 33 5.80 9.49 -10.13
N ASP A 34 5.96 8.35 -9.46
CA ASP A 34 5.20 7.11 -9.64
C ASP A 34 4.06 6.93 -8.62
N LEU A 35 3.92 7.85 -7.66
CA LEU A 35 2.91 7.83 -6.60
C LEU A 35 2.37 9.28 -6.37
N PRO A 36 1.46 9.76 -7.23
CA PRO A 36 0.90 11.10 -7.12
C PRO A 36 0.04 11.27 -5.86
N ALA A 37 -0.25 12.52 -5.49
CA ALA A 37 -1.07 12.83 -4.31
C ALA A 37 -2.46 12.18 -4.33
N THR A 38 -3.01 11.93 -5.53
CA THR A 38 -4.30 11.27 -5.76
C THR A 38 -4.30 9.79 -5.41
N THR A 39 -3.13 9.21 -5.13
CA THR A 39 -2.96 7.78 -4.87
C THR A 39 -3.36 7.39 -3.45
N CYS A 40 -3.16 8.29 -2.48
CA CYS A 40 -3.75 8.10 -1.15
C CYS A 40 -5.22 8.50 -1.20
N ASN A 41 -6.05 7.72 -0.50
CA ASN A 41 -7.50 7.85 -0.47
C ASN A 41 -7.99 7.60 0.97
N LYS A 42 -9.29 7.33 1.20
CA LYS A 42 -9.79 7.03 2.55
C LYS A 42 -9.36 5.64 3.05
N LYS A 43 -8.75 4.80 2.20
CA LYS A 43 -8.23 3.47 2.53
C LYS A 43 -6.73 3.50 2.85
N ILE A 44 -5.94 3.98 1.89
CA ILE A 44 -4.51 4.26 2.01
C ILE A 44 -4.39 5.72 2.46
N ILE A 45 -4.33 5.93 3.76
CA ILE A 45 -4.36 7.28 4.37
C ILE A 45 -2.95 7.89 4.56
N GLY A 46 -1.91 7.13 4.20
CA GLY A 46 -0.52 7.58 4.22
C GLY A 46 0.42 6.57 3.58
N ALA A 47 1.47 7.09 2.95
CA ALA A 47 2.49 6.32 2.22
C ALA A 47 3.84 7.05 2.35
N ARG A 48 4.91 6.36 2.75
CA ARG A 48 6.26 6.91 2.84
C ARG A 48 7.32 5.83 2.66
N ALA A 49 8.41 6.19 1.96
CA ALA A 49 9.60 5.37 1.84
C ALA A 49 10.79 5.86 2.69
N PHE A 50 11.61 4.92 3.16
CA PHE A 50 12.75 5.10 4.05
C PHE A 50 14.00 4.39 3.51
N TYR A 51 14.54 4.91 2.41
CA TYR A 51 15.70 4.31 1.74
C TYR A 51 17.06 4.87 2.18
N LEU A 52 17.11 5.92 3.01
CA LEU A 52 18.37 6.59 3.36
C LEU A 52 19.31 5.68 4.17
N GLY A 53 18.75 4.86 5.08
CA GLY A 53 19.55 3.88 5.82
C GLY A 53 20.16 2.82 4.92
N TYR A 54 19.44 2.39 3.89
CA TYR A 54 19.95 1.45 2.89
C TYR A 54 21.13 2.04 2.11
N GLN A 55 20.99 3.27 1.59
CA GLN A 55 22.08 3.95 0.87
C GLN A 55 23.32 4.15 1.76
N ALA A 56 23.12 4.55 3.03
CA ALA A 56 24.19 4.70 4.00
C ALA A 56 24.93 3.37 4.25
N SER A 57 24.20 2.27 4.45
CA SER A 57 24.80 0.96 4.70
C SER A 57 25.59 0.40 3.53
N ARG A 58 25.23 0.74 2.28
CA ARG A 58 25.93 0.31 1.07
C ARG A 58 26.98 1.30 0.56
N ALA A 59 27.09 2.47 1.19
CA ALA A 59 27.90 3.59 0.73
C ALA A 59 27.69 3.93 -0.76
N LYS A 60 26.47 3.72 -1.26
CA LYS A 60 26.11 3.89 -2.66
C LYS A 60 24.68 4.42 -2.80
N PRO A 61 24.40 5.27 -3.81
CA PRO A 61 23.04 5.63 -4.17
C PRO A 61 22.21 4.38 -4.50
N MET A 62 20.91 4.48 -4.26
CA MET A 62 19.99 3.42 -4.66
C MET A 62 19.73 3.50 -6.16
N GLU A 63 19.87 2.36 -6.83
CA GLU A 63 19.61 2.18 -8.25
C GLU A 63 18.11 1.98 -8.47
N GLU A 64 17.46 2.97 -9.09
CA GLU A 64 16.00 2.98 -9.31
C GLU A 64 15.53 2.04 -10.43
N SER A 65 16.44 1.28 -11.03
CA SER A 65 16.13 0.22 -11.99
C SER A 65 15.54 -1.03 -11.34
N ASN A 66 15.85 -1.28 -10.06
CA ASN A 66 15.40 -2.47 -9.32
C ASN A 66 14.51 -2.13 -8.12
N GLU A 67 14.69 -0.96 -7.50
CA GLU A 67 13.98 -0.56 -6.27
C GLU A 67 13.52 0.90 -6.39
N SER A 68 12.24 1.19 -6.14
CA SER A 68 11.73 2.57 -6.23
C SER A 68 12.11 3.39 -5.00
N LYS A 69 12.49 4.66 -5.18
CA LYS A 69 12.60 5.65 -4.08
C LYS A 69 11.24 6.20 -3.65
N SER A 70 10.21 5.36 -3.73
CA SER A 70 8.83 5.68 -3.38
C SER A 70 8.19 4.52 -2.62
N SER A 71 6.94 4.71 -2.20
CA SER A 71 6.14 3.63 -1.60
C SER A 71 5.43 2.75 -2.62
N ARG A 72 5.75 2.87 -3.91
CA ARG A 72 5.26 1.97 -4.96
C ARG A 72 5.88 0.59 -4.73
N ASP A 73 5.03 -0.42 -4.62
CA ASP A 73 5.47 -1.81 -4.56
C ASP A 73 5.92 -2.30 -5.92
N THR A 74 7.18 -2.71 -6.03
CA THR A 74 7.74 -3.37 -7.24
C THR A 74 8.03 -4.85 -7.02
N GLU A 75 7.80 -5.37 -5.81
CA GLU A 75 8.12 -6.76 -5.44
C GLU A 75 6.85 -7.59 -5.20
N GLY A 76 5.87 -7.05 -4.48
CA GLY A 76 4.53 -7.61 -4.28
C GLY A 76 4.21 -8.04 -2.85
N HIS A 77 5.20 -8.30 -2.01
CA HIS A 77 5.02 -8.72 -0.61
C HIS A 77 4.22 -7.70 0.19
N GLY A 78 4.53 -6.41 0.07
CA GLY A 78 3.78 -5.33 0.70
C GLY A 78 2.33 -5.30 0.27
N THR A 79 2.05 -5.32 -1.03
CA THR A 79 0.68 -5.36 -1.54
C THR A 79 -0.08 -6.59 -1.05
N HIS A 80 0.54 -7.77 -1.08
CA HIS A 80 -0.07 -9.01 -0.62
C HIS A 80 -0.40 -8.94 0.87
N THR A 81 0.56 -8.56 1.70
CA THR A 81 0.41 -8.42 3.15
C THR A 81 -0.62 -7.35 3.53
N ALA A 82 -0.61 -6.18 2.87
CA ALA A 82 -1.61 -5.13 3.09
C ALA A 82 -3.02 -5.62 2.79
N SER A 83 -3.19 -6.37 1.70
CA SER A 83 -4.50 -6.88 1.30
C SER A 83 -5.06 -7.90 2.30
N ILE A 84 -4.20 -8.65 2.99
CA ILE A 84 -4.61 -9.58 4.05
C ILE A 84 -5.04 -8.82 5.30
N ILE A 85 -4.23 -7.85 5.74
CA ILE A 85 -4.44 -7.14 7.01
C ILE A 85 -5.66 -6.23 6.93
N ALA A 86 -5.80 -5.51 5.82
CA ALA A 86 -6.77 -4.43 5.70
C ALA A 86 -7.38 -4.32 4.31
N GLY A 87 -7.33 -5.34 3.45
CA GLY A 87 -7.99 -5.30 2.14
C GLY A 87 -9.51 -5.10 2.22
N SER A 88 -10.03 -4.22 1.37
CA SER A 88 -11.44 -4.10 1.04
C SER A 88 -11.98 -5.40 0.44
N ARG A 89 -13.29 -5.54 0.43
CA ARG A 89 -13.98 -6.73 -0.09
C ARG A 89 -13.91 -6.73 -1.62
N VAL A 90 -13.40 -7.81 -2.20
CA VAL A 90 -13.24 -7.99 -3.65
C VAL A 90 -13.90 -9.30 -4.07
N ALA A 91 -14.90 -9.21 -4.95
CA ALA A 91 -15.60 -10.37 -5.49
C ALA A 91 -14.82 -11.02 -6.64
N ASN A 92 -15.09 -12.30 -6.90
CA ASN A 92 -14.54 -13.06 -8.03
C ASN A 92 -13.00 -13.11 -8.09
N THR A 93 -12.35 -13.11 -6.93
CA THR A 93 -10.89 -13.26 -6.87
C THR A 93 -10.50 -14.73 -6.98
N SER A 94 -9.40 -15.01 -7.66
CA SER A 94 -8.80 -16.35 -7.72
C SER A 94 -7.34 -16.23 -8.12
N LEU A 95 -6.52 -17.24 -7.81
CA LEU A 95 -5.17 -17.40 -8.34
C LEU A 95 -5.21 -18.50 -9.40
N PHE A 96 -5.18 -18.14 -10.68
CA PHE A 96 -5.30 -19.10 -11.80
C PHE A 96 -6.51 -20.05 -11.68
N GLY A 97 -7.64 -19.56 -11.13
CA GLY A 97 -8.85 -20.36 -10.89
C GLY A 97 -8.90 -21.10 -9.55
N TYR A 98 -7.79 -21.18 -8.82
CA TYR A 98 -7.75 -21.73 -7.45
C TYR A 98 -8.22 -20.70 -6.43
N ALA A 99 -8.76 -21.18 -5.31
CA ALA A 99 -9.30 -20.36 -4.22
C ALA A 99 -10.26 -19.27 -4.75
N LYS A 100 -11.19 -19.67 -5.62
CA LYS A 100 -12.19 -18.77 -6.18
C LYS A 100 -13.18 -18.37 -5.08
N GLU A 101 -13.05 -17.15 -4.62
CA GLU A 101 -13.86 -16.64 -3.52
C GLU A 101 -13.97 -15.11 -3.55
N GLU A 102 -14.84 -14.62 -2.70
CA GLU A 102 -14.84 -13.22 -2.30
C GLU A 102 -13.79 -13.03 -1.19
N LYS A 103 -12.78 -12.20 -1.42
CA LYS A 103 -11.70 -11.95 -0.46
C LYS A 103 -11.90 -10.62 0.24
N SER A 104 -11.66 -10.61 1.55
CA SER A 104 -11.74 -9.40 2.37
C SER A 104 -10.91 -9.57 3.64
N ALA A 105 -10.29 -8.50 4.12
CA ALA A 105 -9.73 -8.52 5.48
C ALA A 105 -10.83 -8.67 6.52
N ILE A 106 -10.44 -9.09 7.73
CA ILE A 106 -11.36 -9.29 8.87
C ILE A 106 -12.19 -8.02 9.16
N ASN A 107 -11.63 -6.83 8.91
CA ASN A 107 -12.29 -5.53 9.10
C ASN A 107 -12.39 -4.71 7.80
N ALA A 108 -12.71 -5.36 6.68
CA ALA A 108 -12.65 -4.78 5.33
C ALA A 108 -13.38 -3.44 5.08
N GLY A 109 -14.32 -3.01 5.94
CA GLY A 109 -15.03 -1.73 5.81
C GLY A 109 -14.79 -0.71 6.93
N LYS A 110 -13.84 -0.97 7.84
CA LYS A 110 -13.57 -0.11 9.01
C LYS A 110 -12.08 0.17 9.23
N SER A 111 -11.23 -0.42 8.40
CA SER A 111 -9.79 -0.36 8.53
C SER A 111 -9.19 0.55 7.46
N GLU A 112 -8.65 1.67 7.92
CA GLU A 112 -7.68 2.49 7.21
C GLU A 112 -6.28 1.97 7.52
N TYR A 113 -5.31 2.19 6.64
CA TYR A 113 -3.93 1.88 6.97
C TYR A 113 -2.94 2.83 6.29
N SER A 114 -1.78 2.93 6.92
CA SER A 114 -0.62 3.62 6.38
C SER A 114 0.45 2.63 5.96
N VAL A 115 1.04 2.89 4.81
CA VAL A 115 2.14 2.11 4.26
C VAL A 115 3.44 2.86 4.53
N LEU A 116 4.40 2.13 5.08
CA LEU A 116 5.73 2.61 5.37
C LEU A 116 6.67 1.60 4.74
N THR A 117 7.62 2.07 3.95
CA THR A 117 8.46 1.22 3.10
C THR A 117 9.92 1.52 3.33
#